data_AF-A0A3C0W6Z7-F1
#
_entry.id   AF-A0A3C0W6Z7-F1
#
_cell.length_a   1.000
_cell.length_b   1.000
_cell.length_c   1.000
_cell.angle_alpha   90.00
_cell.angle_beta   90.00
_cell.angle_gamma   90.00
#
_symmetry.space_group_name_H-M   'P 1'
#
loop_
_entity.id
_entity.type
_entity.pdbx_description
1 polymer ?
#
loop_
_entity_poly.entity_id
_entity_poly.type
_entity_poly.pdbx_seq_one_letter_code
_entity_poly.pdbx_strand_id
1 'polypeptide(L)'
;MIIDRTATHDLLARPLHDEAARTQYIVQLKNRLRRYEDANKVALDARAGPAFKAASGKAPETVEDITAAMVRDPFYQIWSAFSR
;
A
#
# COMPACT_ATOMS: atom_id res chain seq x y z
N MET A 1 0.00 -4.72 -22.28
CA MET A 1 1.42 -4.47 -22.60
C MET A 1 1.93 -3.41 -21.62
N ILE A 2 2.75 -3.80 -20.65
CA ILE A 2 3.42 -2.83 -19.77
C ILE A 2 4.53 -2.23 -20.63
N ILE A 3 4.41 -0.95 -20.98
CA ILE A 3 5.44 -0.24 -21.72
C ILE A 3 6.53 0.12 -20.72
N ASP A 4 7.63 -0.63 -20.76
CA ASP A 4 8.85 -0.27 -20.05
C ASP A 4 9.46 0.98 -20.71
N ARG A 5 9.29 2.12 -20.03
CA ARG A 5 9.84 3.41 -20.49
C ARG A 5 11.32 3.58 -20.17
N THR A 6 11.96 2.63 -19.49
CA THR A 6 13.41 2.69 -19.22
C THR A 6 14.26 2.17 -20.39
N ALA A 7 13.63 1.54 -21.39
CA ALA A 7 14.32 0.91 -22.53
C ALA A 7 14.48 1.80 -23.77
N THR A 8 14.25 3.11 -23.69
CA THR A 8 14.15 3.97 -24.89
C THR A 8 15.46 4.61 -25.37
N HIS A 9 16.61 4.40 -24.72
CA HIS A 9 17.88 5.01 -25.12
C HIS A 9 19.04 3.99 -25.13
N ASP A 10 19.82 3.92 -26.22
CA ASP A 10 20.90 2.93 -26.40
C ASP A 10 22.03 3.04 -25.35
N LEU A 11 22.18 4.19 -24.71
CA LEU A 11 23.15 4.38 -23.61
C LEU A 11 22.69 3.78 -22.27
N LEU A 12 21.44 3.35 -22.13
CA LEU A 12 20.95 2.80 -20.87
C LEU A 12 21.31 1.31 -20.72
N ALA A 13 21.61 0.92 -19.49
CA ALA A 13 21.83 -0.48 -19.16
C ALA A 13 20.56 -1.29 -19.44
N ARG A 14 20.72 -2.43 -20.13
CA ARG A 14 19.63 -3.38 -20.35
C ARG A 14 19.58 -4.35 -19.16
N PRO A 15 18.43 -4.55 -18.52
CA PRO A 15 18.34 -5.47 -17.40
C PRO A 15 18.64 -6.91 -17.86
N LEU A 16 19.38 -7.64 -17.05
CA LEU A 16 19.54 -9.08 -17.21
C LEU A 16 18.20 -9.79 -16.95
N HIS A 17 18.09 -11.05 -17.39
CA HIS A 17 16.88 -11.86 -17.23
C HIS A 17 16.34 -11.81 -15.78
N ASP A 18 17.19 -12.03 -14.79
CA ASP A 18 16.77 -12.09 -13.39
C ASP A 18 16.41 -10.71 -12.82
N GLU A 19 17.01 -9.64 -13.34
CA GLU A 19 16.68 -8.26 -12.96
C GLU A 19 15.32 -7.85 -13.52
N ALA A 20 15.04 -8.22 -14.77
CA ALA A 20 13.74 -8.04 -15.41
C ALA A 20 12.66 -8.84 -14.66
N ALA A 21 12.93 -10.11 -14.33
CA ALA A 21 12.01 -10.96 -13.59
C ALA A 21 11.70 -10.40 -12.19
N ARG A 22 12.71 -9.93 -11.44
CA ARG A 22 12.53 -9.29 -10.13
C ARG A 22 11.68 -8.04 -10.23
N THR A 23 11.97 -7.18 -11.22
CA THR A 23 11.22 -5.94 -11.44
C THR A 23 9.77 -6.24 -11.79
N GLN A 24 9.53 -7.17 -12.71
CA GLN A 24 8.19 -7.59 -13.10
C GLN A 24 7.41 -8.16 -11.91
N TYR A 25 8.04 -8.98 -11.07
CA TYR A 25 7.40 -9.50 -9.86
C TYR A 25 6.92 -8.37 -8.94
N ILE A 26 7.79 -7.40 -8.63
CA ILE A 26 7.44 -6.27 -7.75
C ILE A 26 6.29 -5.44 -8.34
N VAL A 27 6.33 -5.16 -9.65
CA VAL A 27 5.26 -4.41 -10.33
C VAL A 27 3.92 -5.14 -10.22
N GLN A 28 3.91 -6.44 -10.48
CA GLN A 28 2.67 -7.22 -10.44
C GLN A 28 2.16 -7.45 -9.02
N LEU A 29 3.06 -7.63 -8.05
CA LEU A 29 2.71 -7.66 -6.64
C LEU A 29 2.05 -6.35 -6.20
N LYS A 30 2.67 -5.19 -6.50
CA LYS A 30 2.10 -3.87 -6.19
C LYS A 30 0.75 -3.63 -6.89
N ASN A 31 0.62 -4.01 -8.16
CA ASN A 31 -0.65 -3.93 -8.89
C ASN A 31 -1.74 -4.79 -8.26
N ARG A 32 -1.38 -5.98 -7.72
CA ARG A 32 -2.33 -6.82 -7.00
C ARG A 32 -2.72 -6.20 -5.66
N LEU A 33 -1.75 -5.66 -4.91
CA LEU A 33 -1.97 -5.06 -3.59
C LEU A 33 -2.86 -3.82 -3.63
N ARG A 34 -2.77 -3.01 -4.70
CA ARG A 34 -3.66 -1.85 -4.93
C ARG A 34 -5.15 -2.21 -4.90
N ARG A 35 -5.52 -3.43 -5.29
CA ARG A 35 -6.92 -3.89 -5.24
C ARG A 35 -7.48 -4.06 -3.83
N TYR A 36 -6.61 -4.04 -2.82
CA TYR A 36 -6.98 -4.16 -1.41
C TYR A 36 -6.97 -2.81 -0.68
N GLU A 37 -6.66 -1.71 -1.36
CA GLU A 37 -6.62 -0.37 -0.77
C GLU A 37 -7.98 0.00 -0.14
N ASP A 38 -9.09 -0.31 -0.82
CA ASP A 38 -10.45 -0.04 -0.33
C ASP A 38 -10.77 -0.77 0.99
N ALA A 39 -10.12 -1.91 1.26
CA ALA A 39 -10.32 -2.63 2.52
C ALA A 39 -9.72 -1.88 3.73
N ASN A 40 -8.85 -0.88 3.52
CA ASN A 40 -8.43 0.02 4.60
C ASN A 40 -9.62 0.84 5.13
N LYS A 41 -10.56 1.24 4.26
CA LYS A 41 -11.77 1.92 4.70
C LYS A 41 -12.63 1.00 5.56
N VAL A 42 -12.77 -0.26 5.17
CA VAL A 42 -13.49 -1.27 5.97
C VAL A 42 -12.82 -1.48 7.33
N ALA A 43 -11.49 -1.53 7.36
CA ALA A 43 -10.72 -1.63 8.60
C ALA A 43 -10.93 -0.42 9.52
N LEU A 44 -10.95 0.80 8.94
CA LEU A 44 -11.23 2.02 9.67
C LEU A 44 -12.65 2.03 10.25
N ASP A 45 -13.64 1.81 9.40
CA ASP A 45 -15.06 1.92 9.77
C ASP A 45 -15.46 0.84 10.79
N ALA A 46 -14.95 -0.39 10.64
CA ALA A 46 -15.37 -1.53 11.46
C ALA A 46 -14.54 -1.76 12.72
N ARG A 47 -13.25 -1.35 12.75
CA ARG A 47 -12.33 -1.69 13.84
C ARG A 47 -11.58 -0.48 14.39
N ALA A 48 -10.76 0.18 13.56
CA ALA A 48 -9.82 1.18 14.04
C ALA A 48 -10.51 2.47 14.52
N GLY A 49 -11.55 2.93 13.80
CA GLY A 49 -12.35 4.10 14.17
C GLY A 49 -13.11 3.92 15.48
N PRO A 50 -13.87 2.82 15.66
CA PRO A 50 -14.49 2.50 16.94
C PRO A 50 -13.49 2.40 18.10
N ALA A 51 -12.34 1.74 17.89
CA ALA A 51 -11.30 1.62 18.91
C ALA A 51 -10.69 2.99 19.27
N PHE A 52 -10.44 3.85 18.28
CA PHE A 52 -9.97 5.21 18.50
C PHE A 52 -10.99 6.03 19.28
N LYS A 53 -12.27 5.98 18.91
CA LYS A 53 -13.34 6.69 19.61
C LYS A 53 -13.49 6.25 21.06
N ALA A 54 -13.35 4.94 21.34
CA ALA A 54 -13.38 4.42 22.69
C ALA A 54 -12.22 4.94 23.56
N ALA A 55 -11.04 5.17 22.95
CA ALA A 55 -9.85 5.65 23.66
C ALA A 55 -9.78 7.18 23.81
N SER A 56 -10.24 7.94 22.80
CA SER A 56 -10.09 9.40 22.74
C SER A 56 -11.37 10.17 23.07
N GLY A 57 -12.53 9.50 23.08
CA GLY A 57 -13.85 10.12 23.25
C GLY A 57 -14.41 10.78 21.98
N LYS A 58 -13.63 10.89 20.90
CA LYS A 58 -14.05 11.49 19.63
C LYS A 58 -13.79 10.56 18.44
N ALA A 59 -14.59 10.71 17.38
CA ALA A 59 -14.31 10.02 16.13
C ALA A 59 -13.00 10.57 15.51
N PRO A 60 -12.27 9.79 14.71
CA PRO A 60 -11.13 10.32 13.96
C PRO A 60 -11.62 11.26 12.87
N GLU A 61 -11.13 12.50 12.87
CA GLU A 61 -11.56 13.55 11.94
C GLU A 61 -10.43 14.03 11.03
N THR A 62 -9.19 14.01 11.51
CA THR A 62 -8.01 14.43 10.74
C THR A 62 -7.25 13.23 10.18
N VAL A 63 -6.34 13.50 9.23
CA VAL A 63 -5.45 12.48 8.67
C VAL A 63 -4.54 11.90 9.76
N GLU A 64 -4.12 12.72 10.72
CA GLU A 64 -3.32 12.30 11.87
C GLU A 64 -4.13 11.39 12.80
N ASP A 65 -5.39 11.73 13.09
CA ASP A 65 -6.29 10.89 13.88
C ASP A 65 -6.52 9.52 13.19
N ILE A 66 -6.77 9.52 11.87
CA ILE A 66 -6.94 8.30 11.08
C ILE A 66 -5.64 7.47 11.09
N THR A 67 -4.49 8.11 10.93
CA THR A 67 -3.19 7.43 10.96
C THR A 67 -2.94 6.80 12.33
N ALA A 68 -3.21 7.54 13.40
CA ALA A 68 -3.08 7.07 14.77
C ALA A 68 -4.05 5.91 15.08
N ALA A 69 -5.27 5.94 14.53
CA ALA A 69 -6.22 4.83 14.64
C ALA A 69 -5.72 3.59 13.89
N MET A 70 -5.29 3.76 12.63
CA MET A 70 -4.97 2.68 11.71
C MET A 70 -3.63 2.00 11.99
N VAL A 71 -2.66 2.69 12.60
CA VAL A 71 -1.31 2.13 12.87
C VAL A 71 -1.34 0.83 13.69
N ARG A 72 -2.42 0.60 14.44
CA ARG A 72 -2.64 -0.62 15.25
C ARG A 72 -3.48 -1.69 14.55
N ASP A 73 -4.09 -1.38 13.40
CA ASP A 73 -4.92 -2.34 12.69
C ASP A 73 -4.05 -3.37 11.92
N PRO A 74 -4.27 -4.68 12.12
CA PRO A 74 -3.44 -5.71 11.49
C PRO A 74 -3.49 -5.70 9.96
N PHE A 75 -4.66 -5.41 9.38
CA PHE A 75 -4.80 -5.36 7.93
C PHE A 75 -4.02 -4.18 7.35
N TYR A 76 -4.15 -3.00 7.97
CA TYR A 76 -3.39 -1.81 7.58
C TYR A 76 -1.88 -2.01 7.69
N GLN A 77 -1.40 -2.65 8.77
CA GLN A 77 0.03 -2.95 8.95
C GLN A 77 0.57 -3.83 7.82
N ILE A 78 -0.15 -4.90 7.48
CA ILE A 78 0.23 -5.80 6.38
C ILE A 78 0.23 -5.05 5.05
N TRP A 79 -0.89 -4.39 4.71
CA TRP A 79 -1.02 -3.69 3.44
C TRP A 79 0.02 -2.57 3.28
N SER A 80 0.25 -1.78 4.32
CA SER A 80 1.23 -0.68 4.29
C SER A 80 2.68 -1.17 4.24
N ALA A 81 3.00 -2.32 4.85
CA ALA A 81 4.32 -2.93 4.73
C ALA A 81 4.60 -3.39 3.28
N PHE A 82 3.61 -3.96 2.62
CA PHE A 82 3.76 -4.47 1.26
C PHE A 82 3.62 -3.41 0.15
N SER A 83 2.97 -2.28 0.42
CA SER A 83 2.67 -1.25 -0.59
C SER A 83 3.70 -0.12 -0.68
N ARG A 84 4.76 -0.13 0.15
CA ARG A 84 5.86 0.85 0.10
C ARG A 84 6.70 0.72 -1.16
#